data_AF-A0A661C1I0-F1
#
_entry.id   AF-A0A661C1I0-F1
#
_cell.length_a   1.000
_cell.length_b   1.000
_cell.length_c   1.000
_cell.angle_alpha   90.00
_cell.angle_beta   90.00
_cell.angle_gamma   90.00
#
_symmetry.space_group_name_H-M   'P 1'
#
loop_
_entity.id
_entity.type
_entity.pdbx_description
1 polymer ?
#
loop_
_entity_poly.entity_id
_entity_poly.type
_entity_poly.pdbx_seq_one_letter_code
_entity_poly.pdbx_strand_id
1 'polypeptide(L)'
;MLMLIAIILLLPSITQADGLFDFQMKLAKKGNAEAQFKVGEMYETGFGVKEDKAEARNWITKASDQGHETAGFKLLYWDIEKNGVNDSNKAKFEALKAQANDGNAQAQFYIGKMYSRGVGVKRSSNKAISWLNKAALVGVLEAEREVSLVRENQQRWALEKQRKDEKKRAELKARQDKERLAKQEQQRKLQAQKQAESKARADEIAKQNSNAAAAKSKANQQAAEQAQKDKLLAQQQAAAKQREAEKRALIKKREADEKQRKTQFESDPCSGKSARFLSTCK
;
A
#
# COMPACT_ATOMS: atom_id res chain seq x y z
N MET A 1 47.01 -52.44 -33.65
CA MET A 1 46.37 -51.11 -33.56
C MET A 1 45.62 -50.89 -32.24
N LEU A 2 44.93 -51.90 -31.69
CA LEU A 2 44.24 -51.80 -30.38
C LEU A 2 45.16 -51.81 -29.13
N MET A 3 46.37 -52.38 -29.21
CA MET A 3 47.33 -52.35 -28.08
C MET A 3 48.08 -51.01 -27.91
N LEU A 4 48.18 -50.18 -28.95
CA LEU A 4 48.81 -48.86 -28.87
C LEU A 4 47.92 -47.80 -28.21
N ILE A 5 46.59 -48.00 -28.24
CA ILE A 5 45.61 -47.10 -27.64
C ILE A 5 45.49 -47.34 -26.12
N ALA A 6 45.78 -48.55 -25.65
CA ALA A 6 45.74 -48.89 -24.22
C ALA A 6 46.90 -48.26 -23.41
N ILE A 7 48.05 -48.01 -24.05
CA ILE A 7 49.24 -47.42 -23.39
C ILE A 7 49.06 -45.91 -23.15
N ILE A 8 48.23 -45.23 -23.95
CA ILE A 8 47.95 -43.80 -23.81
C ILE A 8 46.96 -43.52 -22.66
N LEU A 9 46.15 -44.51 -22.26
CA LEU A 9 45.17 -44.41 -21.17
C LEU A 9 45.73 -44.74 -19.77
N LEU A 10 47.00 -45.14 -19.67
CA LEU A 10 47.70 -45.47 -18.42
C LEU A 10 48.74 -44.42 -18.00
N LEU A 11 48.75 -43.24 -18.62
CA LEU A 11 49.50 -42.09 -18.10
C LEU A 11 48.62 -41.36 -17.09
N PRO A 12 48.98 -41.36 -15.79
CA PRO A 12 48.24 -40.57 -14.80
C PRO A 12 48.45 -39.08 -15.10
N SER A 13 47.47 -38.45 -15.74
CA SER A 13 47.44 -37.01 -16.04
C SER A 13 47.26 -36.12 -14.78
N ILE A 14 47.68 -36.57 -13.60
CA ILE A 14 47.28 -35.95 -12.31
C ILE A 14 48.48 -35.39 -11.50
N THR A 15 49.75 -35.66 -11.83
CA THR A 15 50.89 -35.24 -11.01
C THR A 15 51.64 -33.99 -11.51
N GLN A 16 50.96 -32.98 -12.06
CA GLN A 16 51.64 -31.77 -12.58
C GLN A 16 51.55 -30.53 -11.67
N ALA A 17 50.58 -30.44 -10.75
CA ALA A 17 50.44 -29.27 -9.88
C ALA A 17 51.48 -29.25 -8.74
N ASP A 18 51.66 -30.37 -8.03
CA ASP A 18 52.62 -30.47 -6.91
C ASP A 18 54.07 -30.27 -7.39
N GLY A 19 54.40 -30.77 -8.58
CA GLY A 19 55.74 -30.64 -9.16
C GLY A 19 56.09 -29.22 -9.62
N LEU A 20 55.11 -28.38 -9.96
CA LEU A 20 55.38 -27.02 -10.43
C LEU A 20 55.90 -26.13 -9.31
N PHE A 21 55.29 -26.21 -8.12
CA PHE A 21 55.75 -25.47 -6.95
C PHE A 21 57.17 -25.90 -6.58
N ASP A 22 57.43 -27.20 -6.50
CA ASP A 22 58.76 -27.74 -6.16
C ASP A 22 59.84 -27.30 -7.17
N PHE A 23 59.51 -27.32 -8.47
CA PHE A 23 60.40 -26.85 -9.52
C PHE A 23 60.71 -25.36 -9.39
N GLN A 24 59.70 -24.52 -9.23
CA GLN A 24 59.88 -23.08 -9.05
C GLN A 24 60.64 -22.76 -7.76
N MET A 25 60.34 -23.46 -6.67
CA MET A 25 61.03 -23.33 -5.39
C MET A 25 62.52 -23.68 -5.51
N LYS A 26 62.86 -24.73 -6.26
CA LYS A 26 64.26 -25.09 -6.53
C LYS A 26 65.01 -23.99 -7.28
N LEU A 27 64.38 -23.34 -8.26
CA LEU A 27 64.97 -22.21 -8.98
C LEU A 27 65.05 -20.95 -8.12
N ALA A 28 64.02 -20.66 -7.35
CA ALA A 28 63.95 -19.52 -6.44
C ALA A 28 65.06 -19.57 -5.37
N LYS A 29 65.31 -20.77 -4.81
CA LYS A 29 66.43 -21.03 -3.87
C LYS A 29 67.81 -20.84 -4.50
N LYS A 30 67.93 -21.03 -5.81
CA LYS A 30 69.16 -20.73 -6.57
C LYS A 30 69.30 -19.25 -6.92
N GLY A 31 68.37 -18.40 -6.48
CA GLY A 31 68.43 -16.95 -6.71
C GLY A 31 67.74 -16.48 -7.98
N ASN A 32 67.05 -17.33 -8.75
CA ASN A 32 66.37 -16.86 -9.96
C ASN A 32 65.20 -15.93 -9.60
N ALA A 33 65.28 -14.66 -9.99
CA ALA A 33 64.31 -13.63 -9.61
C ALA A 33 62.89 -13.89 -10.14
N GLU A 34 62.75 -14.38 -11.37
CA GLU A 34 61.44 -14.76 -11.94
C GLU A 34 60.79 -15.89 -11.13
N ALA A 35 61.55 -16.93 -10.81
CA ALA A 35 61.07 -18.03 -9.99
C ALA A 35 60.71 -17.58 -8.58
N GLN A 36 61.47 -16.66 -7.98
CA GLN A 36 61.11 -16.05 -6.69
C GLN A 36 59.78 -15.29 -6.78
N PHE A 37 59.58 -14.51 -7.85
CA PHE A 37 58.31 -13.84 -8.08
C PHE A 37 57.17 -14.86 -8.20
N LYS A 38 57.33 -15.92 -9.01
CA LYS A 38 56.34 -16.98 -9.22
C LYS A 38 56.01 -17.77 -7.94
N VAL A 39 57.01 -18.13 -7.15
CA VAL A 39 56.80 -18.74 -5.82
C VAL A 39 56.00 -17.80 -4.92
N GLY A 40 56.29 -16.50 -4.97
CA GLY A 40 55.51 -15.51 -4.26
C GLY A 40 54.05 -15.42 -4.74
N GLU A 41 53.78 -15.53 -6.04
CA GLU A 41 52.41 -15.62 -6.59
C GLU A 41 51.68 -16.90 -6.14
N MET A 42 52.39 -18.03 -6.08
CA MET A 42 51.85 -19.30 -5.59
C MET A 42 51.44 -19.21 -4.11
N TYR A 43 52.28 -18.62 -3.26
CA TYR A 43 51.92 -18.35 -1.86
C TYR A 43 50.79 -17.32 -1.72
N GLU A 44 50.68 -16.32 -2.59
CA GLU A 44 49.59 -15.34 -2.54
C GLU A 44 48.24 -15.98 -2.93
N THR A 45 48.24 -16.87 -3.92
CA THR A 45 47.01 -17.46 -4.47
C THR A 45 46.64 -18.81 -3.85
N GLY A 46 47.58 -19.45 -3.14
CA GLY A 46 47.44 -20.82 -2.67
C GLY A 46 47.54 -21.88 -3.79
N PHE A 47 48.16 -21.55 -4.93
CA PHE A 47 48.30 -22.49 -6.04
C PHE A 47 49.46 -23.46 -5.81
N GLY A 48 49.16 -24.74 -5.58
CA GLY A 48 50.16 -25.79 -5.33
C GLY A 48 50.83 -25.71 -3.94
N VAL A 49 50.46 -24.73 -3.11
CA VAL A 49 50.96 -24.53 -1.75
C VAL A 49 49.86 -23.88 -0.91
N LYS A 50 49.89 -24.03 0.42
CA LYS A 50 48.97 -23.31 1.30
C LYS A 50 49.19 -21.79 1.16
N GLU A 51 48.11 -21.03 1.03
CA GLU A 51 48.17 -19.55 0.98
C GLU A 51 48.89 -19.00 2.22
N ASP A 52 49.90 -18.16 1.99
CA ASP A 52 50.64 -17.45 3.03
C ASP A 52 51.11 -16.09 2.50
N LYS A 53 50.45 -15.02 2.95
CA LYS A 53 50.76 -13.65 2.49
C LYS A 53 52.10 -13.13 2.99
N ALA A 54 52.61 -13.64 4.12
CA ALA A 54 53.91 -13.25 4.63
C ALA A 54 55.02 -13.86 3.78
N GLU A 55 54.91 -15.16 3.47
CA GLU A 55 55.83 -15.82 2.53
C GLU A 55 55.75 -15.22 1.13
N ALA A 56 54.55 -14.95 0.62
CA ALA A 56 54.38 -14.28 -0.66
C ALA A 56 55.17 -12.96 -0.71
N ARG A 57 55.02 -12.12 0.33
CA ARG A 57 55.75 -10.86 0.43
C ARG A 57 57.26 -11.08 0.52
N ASN A 58 57.73 -12.04 1.31
CA ASN A 58 59.16 -12.35 1.43
C ASN A 58 59.78 -12.71 0.07
N TRP A 59 59.14 -13.60 -0.69
CA TRP A 59 59.65 -14.02 -2.00
C TRP A 59 59.57 -12.91 -3.07
N ILE A 60 58.48 -12.14 -3.08
CA ILE A 60 58.34 -11.00 -4.00
C ILE A 60 59.35 -9.90 -3.67
N THR A 61 59.64 -9.63 -2.39
CA THR A 61 60.71 -8.70 -2.00
C THR A 61 62.06 -9.16 -2.51
N LYS A 62 62.42 -10.45 -2.35
CA LYS A 62 63.69 -10.99 -2.90
C LYS A 62 63.80 -10.82 -4.41
N ALA A 63 62.70 -11.00 -5.15
CA ALA A 63 62.68 -10.75 -6.59
C ALA A 63 62.86 -9.27 -6.91
N SER A 64 62.16 -8.39 -6.18
CA SER A 64 62.25 -6.94 -6.35
C SER A 64 63.64 -6.38 -6.02
N ASP A 65 64.31 -6.90 -4.98
CA ASP A 65 65.65 -6.48 -4.58
C ASP A 65 66.70 -6.82 -5.65
N GLN A 66 66.40 -7.79 -6.50
CA GLN A 66 67.19 -8.15 -7.69
C GLN A 66 66.80 -7.36 -8.95
N GLY A 67 65.90 -6.37 -8.83
CA GLY A 67 65.47 -5.54 -9.95
C GLY A 67 64.32 -6.12 -10.78
N HIS A 68 63.62 -7.15 -10.30
CA HIS A 68 62.44 -7.66 -11.00
C HIS A 68 61.30 -6.64 -10.97
N GLU A 69 61.03 -5.99 -12.10
CA GLU A 69 60.11 -4.84 -12.19
C GLU A 69 58.70 -5.15 -11.70
N THR A 70 58.10 -6.25 -12.19
CA THR A 70 56.73 -6.65 -11.80
C THR A 70 56.59 -6.91 -10.30
N ALA A 71 57.64 -7.46 -9.67
CA ALA A 71 57.68 -7.65 -8.22
C ALA A 71 57.67 -6.29 -7.49
N GLY A 72 58.48 -5.33 -7.97
CA GLY A 72 58.47 -3.95 -7.47
C GLY A 72 57.12 -3.26 -7.59
N PHE A 73 56.44 -3.40 -8.74
CA PHE A 73 55.10 -2.84 -8.94
C PHE A 73 54.08 -3.46 -7.98
N LYS A 74 54.17 -4.76 -7.72
CA LYS A 74 53.30 -5.48 -6.79
C LYS A 74 53.48 -5.02 -5.35
N LEU A 75 54.72 -4.87 -4.91
CA LEU A 75 55.03 -4.35 -3.57
C LEU A 75 54.54 -2.91 -3.40
N LEU A 76 54.73 -2.07 -4.42
CA LEU A 76 54.22 -0.72 -4.45
C LEU A 76 52.68 -0.70 -4.38
N TYR A 77 52.02 -1.56 -5.14
CA TYR A 77 50.57 -1.72 -5.09
C TYR A 77 50.10 -2.07 -3.67
N TRP A 78 50.71 -3.05 -3.01
CA TRP A 78 50.35 -3.44 -1.65
C TRP A 78 50.65 -2.35 -0.61
N ASP A 79 51.74 -1.61 -0.79
CA ASP A 79 52.08 -0.49 0.08
C ASP A 79 51.05 0.64 -0.01
N ILE A 80 50.67 1.03 -1.23
CA ILE A 80 49.65 2.06 -1.46
C ILE A 80 48.26 1.57 -1.02
N GLU A 81 47.93 0.29 -1.22
CA GLU A 81 46.66 -0.29 -0.75
C GLU A 81 46.54 -0.22 0.77
N LYS A 82 47.65 -0.44 1.49
CA LYS A 82 47.70 -0.38 2.96
C LYS A 82 47.76 1.05 3.50
N ASN A 83 48.64 1.88 2.93
CA ASN A 83 49.07 3.15 3.51
C ASN A 83 48.58 4.38 2.73
N GLY A 84 47.91 4.18 1.59
CA GLY A 84 47.66 5.24 0.63
C GLY A 84 48.93 5.75 -0.05
N VAL A 85 48.78 6.78 -0.87
CA VAL A 85 49.93 7.52 -1.43
C VAL A 85 50.45 8.48 -0.37
N ASN A 86 51.73 8.37 -0.03
CA ASN A 86 52.43 9.18 0.96
C ASN A 86 53.84 9.52 0.46
N ASP A 87 54.58 10.34 1.20
CA ASP A 87 55.89 10.86 0.77
C ASP A 87 56.91 9.75 0.47
N SER A 88 56.83 8.60 1.15
CA SER A 88 57.77 7.49 0.95
C SER A 88 57.54 6.70 -0.35
N ASN A 89 56.30 6.66 -0.85
CA ASN A 89 55.93 5.86 -2.02
C ASN A 89 55.52 6.69 -3.24
N LYS A 90 55.30 8.00 -3.06
CA LYS A 90 54.87 8.92 -4.12
C LYS A 90 55.79 8.90 -5.33
N ALA A 91 57.11 8.96 -5.13
CA ALA A 91 58.06 8.95 -6.24
C ALA A 91 57.99 7.64 -7.05
N LYS A 92 57.90 6.49 -6.38
CA LYS A 92 57.73 5.17 -7.03
C LYS A 92 56.40 5.09 -7.77
N PHE A 93 55.34 5.67 -7.22
CA PHE A 93 54.04 5.74 -7.87
C PHE A 93 54.04 6.61 -9.13
N GLU A 94 54.70 7.77 -9.11
CA GLU A 94 54.87 8.59 -10.31
C GLU A 94 55.70 7.87 -11.38
N ALA A 95 56.77 7.16 -10.99
CA ALA A 95 57.57 6.36 -11.90
C ALA A 95 56.76 5.21 -12.55
N LEU A 96 55.92 4.52 -11.79
CA LEU A 96 55.01 3.50 -12.32
C LEU A 96 54.06 4.09 -13.38
N LYS A 97 53.50 5.28 -13.12
CA LYS A 97 52.64 5.97 -14.10
C LYS A 97 53.41 6.36 -15.36
N ALA A 98 54.65 6.85 -15.22
CA ALA A 98 55.49 7.17 -16.36
C ALA A 98 55.75 5.92 -17.23
N GLN A 99 56.17 4.81 -16.62
CA GLN A 99 56.40 3.56 -17.34
C GLN A 99 55.13 3.01 -18.02
N ALA A 100 53.97 3.16 -17.38
CA ALA A 100 52.69 2.79 -18.01
C ALA A 100 52.38 3.65 -19.25
N ASN A 101 52.68 4.95 -19.19
CA ASN A 101 52.55 5.87 -20.33
C ASN A 101 53.53 5.51 -21.46
N ASP A 102 54.74 5.09 -21.11
CA ASP A 102 55.80 4.68 -22.06
C ASP A 102 55.53 3.31 -22.71
N GLY A 103 54.49 2.60 -22.28
CA GLY A 103 54.07 1.35 -22.91
C GLY A 103 54.43 0.08 -22.14
N ASN A 104 55.02 0.15 -20.94
CA ASN A 104 55.31 -1.04 -20.15
C ASN A 104 54.00 -1.74 -19.76
N ALA A 105 53.76 -2.92 -20.34
CA ALA A 105 52.49 -3.64 -20.21
C ALA A 105 52.18 -4.06 -18.76
N GLN A 106 53.20 -4.40 -17.98
CA GLN A 106 53.03 -4.74 -16.56
C GLN A 106 52.69 -3.50 -15.73
N ALA A 107 53.34 -2.36 -15.99
CA ALA A 107 52.98 -1.10 -15.36
C ALA A 107 51.54 -0.68 -15.71
N GLN A 108 51.14 -0.83 -16.98
CA GLN A 108 49.77 -0.58 -17.42
C GLN A 108 48.76 -1.49 -16.70
N PHE A 109 49.09 -2.77 -16.51
CA PHE A 109 48.26 -3.69 -15.74
C PHE A 109 48.06 -3.21 -14.30
N TYR A 110 49.13 -2.82 -13.59
CA TYR A 110 49.02 -2.33 -12.21
C TYR A 110 48.29 -0.99 -12.11
N ILE A 111 48.50 -0.05 -13.03
CA ILE A 111 47.72 1.20 -13.09
C ILE A 111 46.24 0.91 -13.35
N GLY A 112 45.94 -0.03 -14.24
CA GLY A 112 44.59 -0.53 -14.48
C GLY A 112 43.94 -1.11 -13.22
N LYS A 113 44.66 -1.98 -12.51
CA LYS A 113 44.23 -2.58 -11.24
C LYS A 113 44.01 -1.52 -10.15
N MET A 114 44.88 -0.51 -10.07
CA MET A 114 44.73 0.63 -9.16
C MET A 114 43.46 1.43 -9.45
N TYR A 115 43.14 1.74 -10.71
CA TYR A 115 41.87 2.38 -11.06
C TYR A 115 40.64 1.50 -10.81
N SER A 116 40.77 0.18 -11.01
CA SER A 116 39.69 -0.80 -10.78
C SER A 116 39.25 -0.79 -9.31
N ARG A 117 40.24 -0.76 -8.40
CA ARG A 117 40.02 -0.87 -6.95
C ARG A 117 40.04 0.48 -6.21
N GLY A 118 40.49 1.55 -6.85
CA GLY A 118 40.64 2.86 -6.20
C GLY A 118 41.86 2.96 -5.29
N VAL A 119 42.94 2.22 -5.61
CA VAL A 119 44.19 2.20 -4.83
C VAL A 119 45.08 3.36 -5.31
N GLY A 120 45.30 4.34 -4.43
CA GLY A 120 46.11 5.54 -4.72
C GLY A 120 45.51 6.51 -5.74
N VAL A 121 44.38 6.16 -6.36
CA VAL A 121 43.66 6.98 -7.34
C VAL A 121 42.15 6.87 -7.10
N LYS A 122 41.39 7.86 -7.57
CA LYS A 122 39.93 7.77 -7.58
C LYS A 122 39.49 6.61 -8.48
N ARG A 123 38.71 5.67 -7.92
CA ARG A 123 38.18 4.51 -8.64
C ARG A 123 37.48 4.93 -9.93
N SER A 124 37.80 4.24 -11.03
CA SER A 124 37.20 4.48 -12.34
C SER A 124 37.27 3.24 -13.22
N SER A 125 36.12 2.58 -13.44
CA SER A 125 36.04 1.39 -14.29
C SER A 125 36.49 1.68 -15.73
N ASN A 126 36.13 2.84 -16.29
CA ASN A 126 36.52 3.19 -17.66
C ASN A 126 38.04 3.36 -17.81
N LYS A 127 38.69 4.06 -16.86
CA LYS A 127 40.16 4.19 -16.87
C LYS A 127 40.83 2.85 -16.63
N ALA A 128 40.30 2.04 -15.73
CA ALA A 128 40.80 0.68 -15.48
C ALA A 128 40.76 -0.16 -16.76
N ILE A 129 39.61 -0.26 -17.42
CA ILE A 129 39.45 -1.01 -18.68
C ILE A 129 40.39 -0.48 -19.76
N SER A 130 40.55 0.84 -19.89
CA SER A 130 41.46 1.43 -20.88
C SER A 130 42.91 0.98 -20.67
N TRP A 131 43.42 1.06 -19.44
CA TRP A 131 44.79 0.63 -19.12
C TRP A 131 44.97 -0.88 -19.22
N LEU A 132 44.02 -1.65 -18.70
CA LEU A 132 44.07 -3.12 -18.75
C LEU A 132 43.99 -3.64 -20.19
N ASN A 133 43.18 -3.02 -21.06
CA ASN A 133 43.13 -3.39 -22.49
C ASN A 133 44.48 -3.15 -23.18
N LYS A 134 45.22 -2.09 -22.83
CA LYS A 134 46.57 -1.85 -23.38
C LYS A 134 47.54 -2.95 -22.96
N ALA A 135 47.50 -3.36 -21.69
CA ALA A 135 48.31 -4.47 -21.19
C ALA A 135 47.92 -5.81 -21.83
N ALA A 136 46.62 -6.08 -21.95
CA ALA A 136 46.09 -7.29 -22.57
C ALA A 136 46.49 -7.42 -24.05
N LEU A 137 46.50 -6.31 -24.80
CA LEU A 137 46.89 -6.29 -26.22
C LEU A 137 48.31 -6.81 -26.46
N VAL A 138 49.20 -6.64 -25.48
CA VAL A 138 50.61 -7.10 -25.52
C VAL A 138 50.78 -8.50 -24.89
N GLY A 139 49.68 -9.14 -24.46
CA GLY A 139 49.68 -10.52 -23.97
C GLY A 139 49.74 -10.69 -22.45
N VAL A 140 49.46 -9.63 -21.67
CA VAL A 140 49.31 -9.78 -20.20
C VAL A 140 47.96 -10.47 -19.90
N LEU A 141 47.97 -11.79 -19.77
CA LEU A 141 46.78 -12.62 -19.55
C LEU A 141 46.00 -12.24 -18.28
N GLU A 142 46.70 -11.80 -17.23
CA GLU A 142 46.07 -11.29 -16.01
C GLU A 142 45.21 -10.05 -16.28
N ALA A 143 45.60 -9.22 -17.24
CA ALA A 143 44.86 -8.02 -17.60
C ALA A 143 43.52 -8.36 -18.26
N GLU A 144 43.48 -9.36 -19.13
CA GLU A 144 42.22 -9.83 -19.77
C GLU A 144 41.19 -10.27 -18.74
N ARG A 145 41.63 -11.06 -17.75
CA ARG A 145 40.77 -11.51 -16.64
C ARG A 145 40.26 -10.33 -15.82
N GLU A 146 41.13 -9.39 -15.48
CA GLU A 146 40.76 -8.21 -14.71
C GLU A 146 39.81 -7.28 -15.50
N VAL A 147 39.95 -7.15 -16.83
CA VAL A 147 39.00 -6.39 -17.68
C VAL A 147 37.60 -6.95 -17.54
N SER A 148 37.45 -8.28 -17.65
CA SER A 148 36.16 -8.95 -17.53
C SER A 148 35.54 -8.69 -16.15
N LEU A 149 36.32 -8.85 -15.08
CA LEU A 149 35.89 -8.55 -13.71
C LEU A 149 35.45 -7.09 -13.53
N VAL A 150 36.18 -6.13 -14.11
CA VAL A 150 35.82 -4.70 -14.03
C VAL A 150 34.51 -4.42 -14.76
N ARG A 151 34.32 -5.00 -15.95
CA ARG A 151 33.10 -4.84 -16.75
C ARG A 151 31.88 -5.43 -16.03
N GLU A 152 32.02 -6.64 -15.49
CA GLU A 152 30.98 -7.30 -14.71
C GLU A 152 30.60 -6.47 -13.48
N ASN A 153 31.59 -5.99 -12.72
CA ASN A 153 31.34 -5.14 -11.55
C ASN A 153 30.66 -3.81 -11.93
N GLN A 154 31.03 -3.21 -13.07
CA GLN A 154 30.40 -2.00 -13.59
C GLN A 154 28.92 -2.24 -13.94
N GLN A 155 28.62 -3.35 -14.63
CA GLN A 155 27.24 -3.73 -14.95
C GLN A 155 26.43 -4.04 -13.70
N ARG A 156 27.01 -4.77 -12.75
CA ARG A 156 26.39 -5.10 -11.46
C ARG A 156 25.99 -3.85 -10.70
N TRP A 157 26.87 -2.85 -10.62
CA TRP A 157 26.59 -1.58 -9.96
C TRP A 157 25.46 -0.80 -10.66
N ALA A 158 25.46 -0.78 -12.00
CA ALA A 158 24.39 -0.14 -12.78
C ALA A 158 23.02 -0.80 -12.52
N LEU A 159 22.98 -2.14 -12.53
CA LEU A 159 21.77 -2.90 -12.25
C LEU A 159 21.28 -2.73 -10.81
N GLU A 160 22.20 -2.69 -9.84
CA GLU A 160 21.85 -2.44 -8.43
C GLU A 160 21.20 -1.07 -8.25
N LYS A 161 21.74 -0.03 -8.89
CA LYS A 161 21.16 1.31 -8.88
C LYS A 161 19.75 1.30 -9.48
N GLN A 162 19.58 0.68 -10.65
CA GLN A 162 18.28 0.55 -11.29
C GLN A 162 17.27 -0.16 -10.38
N ARG A 163 17.64 -1.30 -9.78
CA ARG A 163 16.77 -2.02 -8.84
C ARG A 163 16.35 -1.18 -7.63
N LYS A 164 17.26 -0.36 -7.10
CA LYS A 164 16.94 0.56 -5.99
C LYS A 164 15.93 1.62 -6.42
N ASP A 165 16.10 2.19 -7.61
CA ASP A 165 15.18 3.20 -8.14
C ASP A 165 13.80 2.60 -8.49
N GLU A 166 13.78 1.40 -9.08
CA GLU A 166 12.55 0.63 -9.33
C GLU A 166 11.82 0.29 -8.04
N LYS A 167 12.53 -0.19 -7.01
CA LYS A 167 11.95 -0.46 -5.69
C LYS A 167 11.31 0.79 -5.09
N LYS A 168 11.99 1.94 -5.11
CA LYS A 168 11.43 3.22 -4.65
C LYS A 168 10.18 3.63 -5.42
N ARG A 169 10.18 3.46 -6.75
CA ARG A 169 9.01 3.74 -7.59
C ARG A 169 7.84 2.81 -7.27
N ALA A 170 8.11 1.53 -7.05
CA ALA A 170 7.10 0.55 -6.66
C ALA A 170 6.50 0.86 -5.29
N GLU A 171 7.34 1.22 -4.31
CA GLU A 171 6.90 1.65 -2.97
C GLU A 171 6.03 2.91 -3.02
N LEU A 172 6.44 3.91 -3.82
CA LEU A 172 5.65 5.13 -4.02
C LEU A 172 4.30 4.82 -4.67
N LYS A 173 4.28 3.98 -5.71
CA LYS A 173 3.04 3.56 -6.39
C LYS A 173 2.12 2.81 -5.43
N ALA A 174 2.64 1.88 -4.63
CA ALA A 174 1.87 1.15 -3.64
C ALA A 174 1.26 2.09 -2.59
N ARG A 175 2.01 3.11 -2.14
CA ARG A 175 1.48 4.14 -1.24
C ARG A 175 0.35 4.94 -1.86
N GLN A 176 0.53 5.41 -3.10
CA GLN A 176 -0.49 6.16 -3.83
C GLN A 176 -1.75 5.32 -4.08
N ASP A 177 -1.58 4.04 -4.44
CA ASP A 177 -2.69 3.12 -4.63
C ASP A 177 -3.45 2.89 -3.32
N LYS A 178 -2.75 2.73 -2.18
CA LYS A 178 -3.35 2.61 -0.85
C LYS A 178 -4.12 3.88 -0.46
N GLU A 179 -3.55 5.06 -0.71
CA GLU A 179 -4.22 6.35 -0.46
C GLU A 179 -5.46 6.53 -1.36
N ARG A 180 -5.38 6.12 -2.64
CA ARG A 180 -6.54 6.14 -3.56
C ARG A 180 -7.65 5.21 -3.08
N LEU A 181 -7.31 3.99 -2.67
CA LEU A 181 -8.27 3.03 -2.14
C LEU A 181 -8.93 3.56 -0.85
N ALA A 182 -8.16 4.13 0.07
CA ALA A 182 -8.69 4.75 1.28
C ALA A 182 -9.64 5.92 0.98
N LYS A 183 -9.29 6.79 0.02
CA LYS A 183 -10.17 7.88 -0.45
C LYS A 183 -11.46 7.35 -1.07
N GLN A 184 -11.37 6.31 -1.91
CA GLN A 184 -12.54 5.67 -2.51
C GLN A 184 -13.44 5.04 -1.44
N GLU A 185 -12.87 4.37 -0.44
CA GLU A 185 -13.62 3.79 0.67
C GLU A 185 -14.32 4.88 1.51
N GLN A 186 -13.61 5.97 1.83
CA GLN A 186 -14.19 7.10 2.54
C GLN A 186 -15.35 7.74 1.76
N GLN A 187 -15.20 7.90 0.44
CA GLN A 187 -16.28 8.38 -0.43
C GLN A 187 -17.48 7.43 -0.44
N ARG A 188 -17.26 6.12 -0.52
CA ARG A 188 -18.34 5.11 -0.46
C ARG A 188 -19.08 5.16 0.87
N LYS A 189 -18.37 5.27 2.00
CA LYS A 189 -18.98 5.42 3.33
C LYS A 189 -19.82 6.70 3.42
N LEU A 190 -19.30 7.82 2.92
CA LEU A 190 -20.05 9.09 2.89
C LEU A 190 -21.29 9.01 2.00
N GLN A 191 -21.19 8.37 0.84
CA GLN A 191 -22.34 8.15 -0.05
C GLN A 191 -23.40 7.27 0.61
N ALA A 192 -22.99 6.17 1.25
CA ALA A 192 -23.89 5.28 1.99
C ALA A 192 -24.57 6.01 3.15
N GLN A 193 -23.85 6.85 3.89
CA GLN A 193 -24.42 7.67 4.96
C GLN A 193 -25.46 8.65 4.41
N LYS A 194 -25.14 9.39 3.33
CA LYS A 194 -26.09 10.31 2.68
C LYS A 194 -27.36 9.60 2.20
N GLN A 195 -27.21 8.40 1.65
CA GLN A 195 -28.36 7.56 1.23
C GLN A 195 -29.19 7.07 2.41
N ALA A 196 -28.55 6.69 3.52
CA ALA A 196 -29.25 6.29 4.74
C ALA A 196 -30.01 7.47 5.35
N GLU A 197 -29.40 8.65 5.42
CA GLU A 197 -30.03 9.87 5.92
C GLU A 197 -31.18 10.35 5.03
N SER A 198 -31.06 10.24 3.71
CA SER A 198 -32.15 10.60 2.80
C SER A 198 -33.32 9.64 2.93
N LYS A 199 -33.04 8.33 3.07
CA LYS A 199 -34.07 7.31 3.32
C LYS A 199 -34.77 7.54 4.66
N ALA A 200 -34.01 7.76 5.74
CA ALA A 200 -34.57 8.04 7.06
C ALA A 200 -35.47 9.30 7.04
N ARG A 201 -35.05 10.37 6.36
CA ARG A 201 -35.87 11.57 6.17
C ARG A 201 -37.15 11.27 5.38
N ALA A 202 -37.07 10.46 4.32
CA ALA A 202 -38.24 10.07 3.54
C ALA A 202 -39.24 9.23 4.38
N ASP A 203 -38.73 8.28 5.16
CA ASP A 203 -39.54 7.45 6.07
C ASP A 203 -40.22 8.31 7.15
N GLU A 204 -39.52 9.31 7.70
CA GLU A 204 -40.07 10.25 8.67
C GLU A 204 -41.15 11.14 8.05
N ILE A 205 -40.93 11.68 6.85
CA ILE A 205 -41.94 12.44 6.11
C ILE A 205 -43.18 11.57 5.81
N ALA A 206 -42.98 10.32 5.39
CA ALA A 206 -44.09 9.38 5.16
C ALA A 206 -44.89 9.10 6.44
N LYS A 207 -44.21 8.97 7.58
CA LYS A 207 -44.86 8.84 8.90
C LYS A 207 -45.62 10.10 9.29
N GLN A 208 -45.07 11.29 9.07
CA GLN A 208 -45.75 12.55 9.33
C GLN A 208 -47.00 12.70 8.45
N ASN A 209 -46.90 12.37 7.16
CA ASN A 209 -48.02 12.43 6.22
C ASN A 209 -49.13 11.43 6.58
N SER A 210 -48.78 10.19 6.95
CA SER A 210 -49.78 9.20 7.39
C SER A 210 -50.45 9.60 8.71
N ASN A 211 -49.71 10.14 9.67
CA ASN A 211 -50.27 10.68 10.90
C ASN A 211 -51.20 11.89 10.63
N ALA A 212 -50.80 12.81 9.75
CA ALA A 212 -51.63 13.94 9.35
C ALA A 212 -52.92 13.48 8.65
N ALA A 213 -52.83 12.48 7.77
CA ALA A 213 -53.99 11.86 7.14
C ALA A 213 -54.93 11.19 8.15
N ALA A 214 -54.38 10.45 9.12
CA ALA A 214 -55.14 9.82 10.19
C ALA A 214 -55.82 10.85 11.11
N ALA A 215 -55.13 11.94 11.46
CA ALA A 215 -55.70 13.04 12.23
C ALA A 215 -56.85 13.73 11.48
N LYS A 216 -56.67 13.98 10.17
CA LYS A 216 -57.72 14.55 9.31
C LYS A 216 -58.93 13.61 9.21
N SER A 217 -58.71 12.30 9.09
CA SER A 217 -59.78 11.30 9.07
C SER A 217 -60.57 11.28 10.39
N LYS A 218 -59.87 11.28 11.53
CA LYS A 218 -60.51 11.35 12.86
C LYS A 218 -61.32 12.64 13.04
N ALA A 219 -60.77 13.79 12.63
CA ALA A 219 -61.48 15.07 12.69
C ALA A 219 -62.76 15.05 11.83
N ASN A 220 -62.70 14.47 10.63
CA ASN A 220 -63.87 14.29 9.77
C ASN A 220 -64.92 13.35 10.39
N GLN A 221 -64.50 12.25 11.02
CA GLN A 221 -65.40 11.33 11.71
C GLN A 221 -66.09 12.02 12.90
N GLN A 222 -65.34 12.76 13.72
CA GLN A 222 -65.90 13.52 14.83
C GLN A 222 -66.89 14.60 14.36
N ALA A 223 -66.56 15.31 13.28
CA ALA A 223 -67.46 16.30 12.68
C ALA A 223 -68.76 15.66 12.16
N ALA A 224 -68.66 14.48 11.53
CA ALA A 224 -69.82 13.73 11.06
C ALA A 224 -70.69 13.21 12.22
N GLU A 225 -70.08 12.70 13.28
CA GLU A 225 -70.80 12.24 14.48
C GLU A 225 -71.49 13.41 15.20
N GLN A 226 -70.82 14.56 15.29
CA GLN A 226 -71.42 15.78 15.85
C GLN A 226 -72.62 16.24 15.01
N ALA A 227 -72.49 16.27 13.68
CA ALA A 227 -73.58 16.60 12.78
C ALA A 227 -74.79 15.64 12.92
N GLN A 228 -74.54 14.35 13.17
CA GLN A 228 -75.60 13.38 13.44
C GLN A 228 -76.29 13.65 14.79
N LYS A 229 -75.52 13.95 15.85
CA LYS A 229 -76.06 14.32 17.17
C LYS A 229 -76.90 15.59 17.08
N ASP A 230 -76.42 16.60 16.38
CA ASP A 230 -77.14 17.86 16.17
C ASP A 230 -78.44 17.63 15.41
N LYS A 231 -78.42 16.77 14.37
CA LYS A 231 -79.63 16.39 13.63
C LYS A 231 -80.64 15.63 14.49
N LEU A 232 -80.18 14.70 15.33
CA LEU A 232 -81.04 13.96 16.25
C LEU A 232 -81.65 14.89 17.30
N LEU A 233 -80.85 15.81 17.86
CA LEU A 233 -81.33 16.82 18.81
C LEU A 233 -82.39 17.71 18.16
N ALA A 234 -82.16 18.17 16.92
CA ALA A 234 -83.15 18.94 16.17
C ALA A 234 -84.45 18.16 15.94
N GLN A 235 -84.37 16.86 15.63
CA GLN A 235 -85.55 15.98 15.50
C GLN A 235 -86.29 15.81 16.83
N GLN A 236 -85.57 15.60 17.94
CA GLN A 236 -86.17 15.49 19.27
C GLN A 236 -86.86 16.79 19.69
N GLN A 237 -86.23 17.94 19.43
CA GLN A 237 -86.83 19.25 19.69
C GLN A 237 -88.07 19.48 18.81
N ALA A 238 -88.05 19.08 17.54
CA ALA A 238 -89.20 19.16 16.66
C ALA A 238 -90.36 18.26 17.14
N ALA A 239 -90.05 17.02 17.52
CA ALA A 239 -91.02 16.08 18.07
C ALA A 239 -91.59 16.55 19.42
N ALA A 240 -90.77 17.16 20.28
CA ALA A 240 -91.22 17.77 21.53
C ALA A 240 -92.20 18.93 21.27
N LYS A 241 -91.87 19.82 20.32
CA LYS A 241 -92.78 20.89 19.88
C LYS A 241 -94.09 20.34 19.31
N GLN A 242 -94.04 19.27 18.52
CA GLN A 242 -95.24 18.59 18.02
C GLN A 242 -96.08 18.02 19.16
N ARG A 243 -95.48 17.30 20.11
CA ARG A 243 -96.19 16.78 21.30
C ARG A 243 -96.80 17.88 22.15
N GLU A 244 -96.12 19.00 22.32
CA GLU A 244 -96.71 20.18 22.99
C GLU A 244 -97.90 20.76 22.22
N ALA A 245 -97.78 20.87 20.90
CA ALA A 245 -98.87 21.34 20.04
C ALA A 245 -100.08 20.39 20.11
N GLU A 246 -99.85 19.08 20.08
CA GLU A 246 -100.88 18.05 20.24
C GLU A 246 -101.54 18.13 21.62
N LYS A 247 -100.76 18.25 22.71
CA LYS A 247 -101.31 18.46 24.07
C LYS A 247 -102.18 19.70 24.13
N ARG A 248 -101.73 20.83 23.57
CA ARG A 248 -102.51 22.08 23.49
C ARG A 248 -103.79 21.89 22.67
N ALA A 249 -103.74 21.13 21.57
CA ALA A 249 -104.92 20.81 20.78
C ALA A 249 -105.91 19.94 21.55
N LEU A 250 -105.43 18.96 22.31
CA LEU A 250 -106.25 18.09 23.16
C LEU A 250 -106.93 18.87 24.30
N ILE A 251 -106.21 19.81 24.92
CA ILE A 251 -106.77 20.73 25.93
C ILE A 251 -107.88 21.57 25.30
N LYS A 252 -107.64 22.19 24.14
CA LYS A 252 -108.68 22.95 23.42
C LYS A 252 -109.89 22.09 23.06
N LYS A 253 -109.69 20.82 22.71
CA LYS A 253 -110.79 19.88 22.43
C LYS A 253 -111.61 19.58 23.68
N ARG A 254 -110.96 19.35 24.83
CA ARG A 254 -111.67 19.20 26.12
C ARG A 254 -112.45 20.47 26.51
N GLU A 255 -111.87 21.65 26.31
CA GLU A 255 -112.57 22.93 26.55
C GLU A 255 -113.77 23.13 25.60
N ALA A 256 -113.66 22.65 24.35
CA ALA A 256 -114.76 22.66 23.38
C ALA A 256 -115.86 21.67 23.75
N ASP A 257 -115.52 20.45 24.15
CA ASP A 257 -116.46 19.43 24.63
C ASP A 257 -117.16 19.89 25.93
N GLU A 258 -116.45 20.61 26.80
CA GLU A 258 -117.00 21.22 28.02
C GLU A 258 -117.93 22.41 27.72
N LYS A 259 -117.64 23.21 26.69
CA LYS A 259 -118.57 24.22 26.15
C LYS A 259 -119.81 23.59 25.53
N GLN A 260 -119.67 22.48 24.80
CA GLN A 260 -120.80 21.74 24.23
C GLN A 260 -121.72 21.18 25.32
N ARG A 261 -121.15 20.69 26.43
CA ARG A 261 -121.88 20.27 27.63
C ARG A 261 -122.66 21.42 28.30
N LYS A 262 -122.16 22.66 28.24
CA LYS A 262 -122.85 23.85 28.76
C LYS A 262 -123.96 24.37 27.84
N THR A 263 -123.83 24.20 26.52
CA THR A 263 -124.89 24.58 25.56
C THR A 263 -126.06 23.59 25.48
N GLN A 264 -125.95 22.41 26.09
CA GLN A 264 -127.01 21.40 26.13
C GLN A 264 -127.87 21.46 27.41
N PHE A 265 -127.64 22.44 28.30
CA PHE A 265 -128.35 22.59 29.59
C PHE A 265 -129.20 23.87 29.70
N GLU A 266 -129.22 24.73 28.69
CA GLU A 266 -130.02 25.97 28.63
C GLU A 266 -131.01 25.95 27.46
N SER A 267 -131.86 24.92 27.41
CA SER A 267 -133.12 24.93 26.67
C SER A 267 -134.01 23.77 27.13
N ASP A 268 -134.48 23.83 28.39
CA ASP A 268 -135.70 23.11 28.77
C ASP A 268 -136.35 23.74 30.03
N PRO A 269 -137.65 24.10 30.00
CA PRO A 269 -138.34 24.70 31.12
C PRO A 269 -138.87 23.62 32.09
N CYS A 270 -138.56 23.79 33.37
CA CYS A 270 -139.18 23.15 34.55
C CYS A 270 -138.75 21.71 34.93
N SER A 271 -137.58 21.57 35.56
CA SER A 271 -137.39 20.69 36.73
C SER A 271 -136.15 21.13 37.53
N GLY A 272 -136.08 21.16 38.86
CA GLY A 272 -136.99 20.63 39.86
C GLY A 272 -136.82 21.41 41.16
N LYS A 273 -137.97 21.58 41.82
CA LYS A 273 -138.14 22.23 43.11
C LYS A 273 -137.45 21.41 44.20
N SER A 274 -136.78 22.11 45.11
CA SER A 274 -136.67 21.68 46.50
C SER A 274 -138.08 21.63 47.09
N ALA A 275 -138.46 20.47 47.63
CA ALA A 275 -139.72 20.27 48.30
C ALA A 275 -139.67 20.87 49.72
N ARG A 276 -140.78 21.55 50.08
CA ARG A 276 -141.22 21.90 51.44
C ARG A 276 -140.63 23.17 52.06
N PHE A 277 -141.20 24.32 51.66
CA PHE A 277 -141.71 25.38 52.55
C PHE A 277 -142.75 26.14 51.69
N LEU A 278 -144.04 25.80 51.77
CA LEU A 278 -145.06 26.36 52.66
C LEU A 278 -145.26 27.89 52.55
N SER A 279 -146.53 28.23 52.32
CA SER A 279 -147.23 29.53 52.41
C SER A 279 -146.96 30.62 51.36
N THR A 280 -148.04 30.86 50.58
CA THR A 280 -148.52 32.12 50.00
C THR A 280 -147.84 32.74 48.77
N CYS A 281 -148.70 32.96 47.78
CA CYS A 281 -148.55 33.59 46.46
C CYS A 281 -147.83 34.95 46.41
N LYS A 282 -147.16 35.21 45.28
CA LYS A 282 -147.72 36.05 44.20
C LYS A 282 -147.07 35.71 42.86
#